data_AF-A0A8C7EHV8-F1
#
_entry.id   AF-A0A8C7EHV8-F1
#
_cell.length_a   1.000
_cell.length_b   1.000
_cell.length_c   1.000
_cell.angle_alpha   90.00
_cell.angle_beta   90.00
_cell.angle_gamma   90.00
#
_symmetry.space_group_name_H-M   'P 1'
#
loop_
_entity.id
_entity.type
_entity.pdbx_description
1 polymer ?
#
loop_
_entity_poly.entity_id
_entity_poly.type
_entity_poly.pdbx_seq_one_letter_code
_entity_poly.pdbx_strand_id
1 'polypeptide(L)'
;MQFKKAYCEPSLSLSLSLSLSPFESNQDLLKNVDGHKKTFHEIHRARSVNGVPVPPDQLEDMAERFNFVASSSDLHLLKMEFLELKYRLLSLLVLAESKLKSWIIKYGRRESVELLLQNYVSVIENSKFFEQYEVTYQILKKAAEMYAKANGSVEEVENVMKFMNETSVQWRNLSVEVRSVRSMLEEVIANWDRYSSTVAGLQAWLEDAEKMLNQPEQSKKDFFRHLPHWIQQHTAMNDAGNFLIETCDETISRDLKQQLLLLNGRWRELFMEVKQYARADELDKMRKEYLDGVANLTAFVEESNRKCSVPVEVSFIDVKVFVQDLENIKQKLPVMEAQYKMVTRTAQLVTKEVSQEEVNEMLATLTRIKEQLSKVLKEYCGALLYECQHLLPPLEEQEKQITQFYESLEKVNEIISILDPETQPTAVLKQKAQDLVAFQENCKKALSLIERNSQSVLQCVASSEVLRHFHQLTFQKKVTQVQITFQNMVRKAGDWRKNIEANSRLMKKFEESRAELEKVMQIAHCCLREKGNPEELLRKHSDFFNQLDQRVLNAFLKACDELTDILPEQEQHSLQEAVRKLHRQWKVSDISNCSHCCLHPGRNCNYFRV
;
A
#
# COMPACT_ATOMS: atom_id res chain seq x y z
N MET A 1 -38.50 -53.52 40.80
CA MET A 1 -39.11 -54.37 41.84
C MET A 1 -37.97 -55.14 42.51
N GLN A 2 -37.74 -54.87 43.80
CA GLN A 2 -36.91 -55.59 44.77
C GLN A 2 -35.50 -56.09 44.36
N PHE A 3 -34.47 -55.43 44.88
CA PHE A 3 -33.61 -56.07 45.89
C PHE A 3 -33.04 -55.02 46.85
N LYS A 4 -33.50 -55.07 48.10
CA LYS A 4 -32.84 -54.52 49.27
C LYS A 4 -31.49 -55.20 49.42
N LYS A 5 -30.41 -54.42 49.59
CA LYS A 5 -29.46 -54.64 50.68
C LYS A 5 -28.69 -53.36 50.98
N ALA A 6 -29.27 -52.65 51.92
CA ALA A 6 -28.64 -51.65 52.77
C ALA A 6 -27.46 -52.27 53.56
N TYR A 7 -26.39 -51.47 53.68
CA TYR A 7 -25.37 -51.48 54.73
C TYR A 7 -24.54 -52.76 54.98
N CYS A 8 -23.25 -52.69 54.59
CA CYS A 8 -22.10 -53.04 55.44
C CYS A 8 -20.79 -52.63 54.74
N GLU A 9 -20.35 -51.39 54.90
CA GLU A 9 -19.00 -50.95 54.50
C GLU A 9 -17.84 -51.58 55.32
N PRO A 10 -18.01 -52.16 56.53
CA PRO A 10 -16.91 -52.88 57.19
C PRO A 10 -16.78 -54.36 56.83
N SER A 11 -17.81 -55.00 56.27
CA SER A 11 -17.88 -56.49 56.28
C SER A 11 -17.00 -57.17 55.24
N LEU A 12 -16.70 -56.52 54.10
CA LEU A 12 -15.87 -57.11 53.04
C LEU A 12 -14.38 -57.15 53.43
N SER A 13 -13.88 -56.10 54.10
CA SER A 13 -12.50 -56.06 54.61
C SER A 13 -12.28 -57.08 55.73
N LEU A 14 -13.25 -57.21 56.65
CA LEU A 14 -13.21 -58.21 57.72
C LEU A 14 -13.32 -59.64 57.19
N SER A 15 -14.20 -59.90 56.20
CA SER A 15 -14.32 -61.23 55.60
C SER A 15 -13.07 -61.64 54.82
N LEU A 16 -12.41 -60.71 54.12
CA LEU A 16 -11.11 -60.95 53.45
C LEU A 16 -10.01 -61.24 54.48
N SER A 17 -9.93 -60.46 55.57
CA SER A 17 -8.92 -60.65 56.62
C SER A 17 -9.06 -61.98 57.38
N LEU A 18 -10.29 -62.47 57.60
CA LEU A 18 -10.56 -63.76 58.25
C LEU A 18 -10.28 -64.97 57.33
N SER A 19 -10.38 -64.79 56.01
CA SER A 19 -10.02 -65.82 55.01
C SER A 19 -8.53 -65.87 54.66
N LEU A 20 -7.76 -64.81 54.95
CA LEU A 20 -6.33 -64.71 54.62
C LEU A 20 -5.45 -65.56 55.55
N SER A 21 -5.76 -65.67 56.85
CA SER A 21 -4.90 -66.41 57.80
C SER A 21 -4.76 -67.92 57.49
N PRO A 22 -5.84 -68.67 57.17
CA PRO A 22 -5.73 -70.07 56.75
C PRO A 22 -5.13 -70.21 55.35
N PHE A 23 -5.28 -69.19 54.49
CA PHE A 23 -4.76 -69.16 53.13
C PHE A 23 -3.23 -68.97 53.12
N GLU A 24 -2.71 -68.00 53.88
CA GLU A 24 -1.28 -67.77 54.09
C GLU A 24 -0.61 -69.00 54.73
N SER A 25 -1.25 -69.59 55.75
CA SER A 25 -0.74 -70.82 56.39
C SER A 25 -0.66 -72.01 55.45
N ASN A 26 -1.62 -72.18 54.52
CA ASN A 26 -1.58 -73.24 53.52
C ASN A 26 -0.57 -72.94 52.40
N GLN A 27 -0.45 -71.66 52.00
CA GLN A 27 0.51 -71.23 51.00
C GLN A 27 1.96 -71.46 51.47
N ASP A 28 2.26 -71.16 52.73
CA ASP A 28 3.59 -71.34 53.30
C ASP A 28 3.96 -72.81 53.50
N LEU A 29 2.98 -73.66 53.81
CA LEU A 29 3.16 -75.12 53.88
C LEU A 29 3.47 -75.72 52.50
N LEU A 30 2.84 -75.21 51.44
CA LEU A 30 3.07 -75.69 50.07
C LEU A 30 4.36 -75.15 49.45
N LYS A 31 4.79 -73.92 49.79
CA LYS A 31 6.08 -73.35 49.36
C LYS A 31 7.29 -74.17 49.84
N ASN A 32 7.17 -74.94 50.92
CA ASN A 32 8.25 -75.75 51.49
C ASN A 32 8.10 -77.27 51.23
N VAL A 33 7.34 -77.66 50.21
CA VAL A 33 7.10 -79.08 49.86
C VAL A 33 8.40 -79.84 49.62
N ASP A 34 9.44 -79.23 49.05
CA ASP A 34 10.74 -79.88 48.87
C ASP A 34 11.47 -80.17 50.20
N GLY A 35 11.38 -79.26 51.16
CA GLY A 35 11.91 -79.46 52.51
C GLY A 35 11.17 -80.58 53.25
N HIS A 36 9.84 -80.59 53.12
CA HIS A 36 9.00 -81.67 53.63
C HIS A 36 9.28 -83.01 52.94
N LYS A 37 9.52 -83.00 51.62
CA LYS A 37 9.85 -84.16 50.81
C LYS A 37 11.16 -84.78 51.29
N LYS A 38 12.21 -83.98 51.46
CA LYS A 38 13.51 -84.44 51.97
C LYS A 38 13.38 -85.10 53.35
N THR A 39 12.67 -84.44 54.27
CA THR A 39 12.42 -84.95 55.62
C THR A 39 11.65 -86.28 55.58
N PHE A 40 10.62 -86.37 54.74
CA PHE A 40 9.84 -87.59 54.57
C PHE A 40 10.66 -88.73 53.94
N HIS A 41 11.55 -88.44 52.98
CA HIS A 41 12.44 -89.44 52.37
C HIS A 41 13.44 -90.03 53.39
N GLU A 42 13.92 -89.22 54.34
CA GLU A 42 14.80 -89.68 55.42
C GLU A 42 14.06 -90.64 56.36
N ILE A 43 12.82 -90.31 56.74
CA ILE A 43 11.93 -91.17 57.54
C ILE A 43 11.62 -92.47 56.78
N HIS A 44 11.30 -92.34 55.49
CA HIS A 44 10.95 -93.47 54.63
C HIS A 44 12.12 -94.47 54.49
N ARG A 45 13.35 -93.96 54.37
CA ARG A 45 14.57 -94.78 54.32
C ARG A 45 14.91 -95.42 55.67
N ALA A 46 14.75 -94.68 56.77
CA ALA A 46 15.06 -95.15 58.13
C ALA A 46 14.01 -96.12 58.69
N ARG A 47 12.82 -96.21 58.08
CA ARG A 47 11.65 -96.99 58.55
C ARG A 47 11.27 -96.71 60.01
N SER A 48 11.70 -95.58 60.53
CA SER A 48 11.53 -95.18 61.93
C SER A 48 11.59 -93.67 62.05
N VAL A 49 10.90 -93.16 63.07
CA VAL A 49 10.97 -91.75 63.48
C VAL A 49 11.47 -91.74 64.92
N ASN A 50 12.58 -91.05 65.20
CA ASN A 50 13.19 -91.00 66.54
C ASN A 50 13.42 -92.39 67.17
N GLY A 51 13.74 -93.40 66.35
CA GLY A 51 14.00 -94.78 66.81
C GLY A 51 12.74 -95.65 67.00
N VAL A 52 11.54 -95.12 66.79
CA VAL A 52 10.29 -95.89 66.82
C VAL A 52 9.98 -96.43 65.41
N PRO A 53 9.86 -97.76 65.21
CA PRO A 53 9.57 -98.32 63.89
C PRO A 53 8.17 -97.94 63.41
N VAL A 54 8.08 -97.56 62.14
CA VAL A 54 6.80 -97.25 61.48
C VAL A 54 6.35 -98.46 60.65
N PRO A 55 5.09 -98.90 60.75
CA PRO A 55 4.57 -100.00 59.93
C PRO A 55 4.76 -99.74 58.43
N PRO A 56 5.26 -100.71 57.65
CA PRO A 56 5.51 -100.53 56.22
C PRO A 56 4.28 -100.06 55.43
N ASP A 57 3.10 -100.63 55.69
CA ASP A 57 1.86 -100.29 54.96
C ASP A 57 1.43 -98.84 55.19
N GLN A 58 1.64 -98.31 56.40
CA GLN A 58 1.33 -96.92 56.74
C GLN A 58 2.33 -95.95 56.11
N LEU A 59 3.60 -96.35 56.05
CA LEU A 59 4.66 -95.56 55.44
C LEU A 59 4.45 -95.42 53.93
N GLU A 60 3.98 -96.49 53.26
CA GLU A 60 3.64 -96.49 51.84
C GLU A 60 2.39 -95.66 51.55
N ASP A 61 1.30 -95.79 52.35
CA ASP A 61 0.11 -94.91 52.24
C ASP A 61 0.48 -93.43 52.38
N MET A 62 1.30 -93.10 53.37
CA MET A 62 1.81 -91.74 53.57
C MET A 62 2.67 -91.28 52.38
N ALA A 63 3.45 -92.18 51.78
CA ALA A 63 4.28 -91.87 50.61
C ALA A 63 3.41 -91.60 49.38
N GLU A 64 2.39 -92.42 49.12
CA GLU A 64 1.43 -92.22 48.02
C GLU A 64 0.71 -90.88 48.17
N ARG A 65 0.19 -90.58 49.37
CA ARG A 65 -0.51 -89.33 49.65
C ARG A 65 0.41 -88.11 49.59
N PHE A 66 1.63 -88.21 50.13
CA PHE A 66 2.61 -87.15 50.05
C PHE A 66 3.04 -86.91 48.60
N ASN A 67 3.29 -87.96 47.82
CA ASN A 67 3.62 -87.84 46.40
C ASN A 67 2.46 -87.22 45.61
N PHE A 68 1.21 -87.57 45.92
CA PHE A 68 0.03 -86.96 45.32
C PHE A 68 -0.03 -85.45 45.62
N VAL A 69 0.10 -85.05 46.89
CA VAL A 69 0.12 -83.63 47.30
C VAL A 69 1.31 -82.90 46.69
N ALA A 70 2.51 -83.46 46.75
CA ALA A 70 3.71 -82.86 46.19
C ALA A 70 3.60 -82.69 44.67
N SER A 71 3.07 -83.67 43.95
CA SER A 71 2.87 -83.62 42.50
C SER A 71 1.83 -82.57 42.05
N SER A 72 0.91 -82.17 42.93
CA SER A 72 -0.13 -81.18 42.67
C SER A 72 0.10 -79.83 43.37
N SER A 73 1.17 -79.71 44.16
CA SER A 73 1.46 -78.54 45.01
C SER A 73 1.70 -77.27 44.21
N ASP A 74 2.52 -77.32 43.15
CA ASP A 74 2.80 -76.18 42.28
C ASP A 74 1.53 -75.66 41.58
N LEU A 75 0.70 -76.59 41.10
CA LEU A 75 -0.59 -76.26 40.49
C LEU A 75 -1.52 -75.57 41.50
N HIS A 76 -1.56 -76.08 42.73
CA HIS A 76 -2.36 -75.49 43.80
C HIS A 76 -1.87 -74.10 44.20
N LEU A 77 -0.55 -73.88 44.26
CA LEU A 77 0.04 -72.58 44.58
C LEU A 77 -0.31 -71.54 43.50
N LEU A 78 -0.19 -71.90 42.22
CA LEU A 78 -0.60 -71.05 41.09
C LEU A 78 -2.10 -70.74 41.12
N LYS A 79 -2.94 -71.74 41.45
CA LYS A 79 -4.39 -71.55 41.61
C LYS A 79 -4.71 -70.55 42.72
N MET A 80 -4.04 -70.68 43.86
CA MET A 80 -4.24 -69.81 45.01
C MET A 80 -3.82 -68.37 44.69
N GLU A 81 -2.64 -68.15 44.12
CA GLU A 81 -2.18 -66.82 43.69
C GLU A 81 -3.16 -66.18 42.69
N PHE A 82 -3.64 -66.95 41.71
CA PHE A 82 -4.68 -66.48 40.79
C PHE A 82 -5.98 -66.08 41.51
N LEU A 83 -6.47 -66.90 42.44
CA LEU A 83 -7.72 -66.62 43.16
C LEU A 83 -7.61 -65.37 44.04
N GLU A 84 -6.51 -65.18 44.75
CA GLU A 84 -6.27 -63.98 45.56
C GLU A 84 -6.35 -62.72 44.69
N LEU A 85 -5.59 -62.70 43.59
CA LEU A 85 -5.55 -61.57 42.66
C LEU A 85 -6.89 -61.34 41.96
N LYS A 86 -7.62 -62.42 41.64
CA LYS A 86 -8.98 -62.37 41.08
C LYS A 86 -9.93 -61.63 42.03
N TYR A 87 -9.97 -62.01 43.30
CA TYR A 87 -10.86 -61.37 44.27
C TYR A 87 -10.42 -59.94 44.60
N ARG A 88 -9.11 -59.67 44.63
CA ARG A 88 -8.57 -58.31 44.77
C ARG A 88 -9.03 -57.41 43.62
N LEU A 89 -8.92 -57.86 42.37
CA LEU A 89 -9.37 -57.09 41.22
C LEU A 89 -10.90 -56.87 41.24
N LEU A 90 -11.68 -57.90 41.58
CA LEU A 90 -13.13 -57.78 41.74
C LEU A 90 -13.52 -56.76 42.82
N SER A 91 -12.76 -56.67 43.92
CA SER A 91 -13.02 -55.68 44.97
C SER A 91 -12.83 -54.23 44.47
N LEU A 92 -11.83 -53.99 43.60
CA LEU A 92 -11.62 -52.70 42.96
C LEU A 92 -12.80 -52.36 42.03
N LEU A 93 -13.25 -53.31 41.21
CA LEU A 93 -14.40 -53.11 40.31
C LEU A 93 -15.67 -52.74 41.08
N VAL A 94 -15.99 -53.49 42.15
CA VAL A 94 -17.16 -53.23 42.99
C VAL A 94 -17.07 -51.85 43.66
N LEU A 95 -15.88 -51.45 44.12
CA LEU A 95 -15.67 -50.12 44.69
C LEU A 95 -15.92 -49.01 43.66
N ALA A 96 -15.35 -49.15 42.45
CA ALA A 96 -15.57 -48.21 41.37
C ALA A 96 -17.04 -48.11 40.95
N GLU A 97 -17.74 -49.24 40.81
CA GLU A 97 -19.18 -49.26 40.50
C GLU A 97 -20.02 -48.59 41.59
N SER A 98 -19.69 -48.85 42.86
CA SER A 98 -20.39 -48.24 43.99
C SER A 98 -20.19 -46.73 44.02
N LYS A 99 -18.96 -46.27 43.78
CA LYS A 99 -18.65 -44.83 43.74
C LYS A 99 -19.25 -44.14 42.54
N LEU A 100 -19.18 -44.76 41.36
CA LEU A 100 -19.82 -44.27 40.15
C LEU A 100 -21.31 -44.00 40.40
N LYS A 101 -22.05 -44.97 40.96
CA LYS A 101 -23.47 -44.82 41.31
C LYS A 101 -23.75 -43.64 42.24
N SER A 102 -22.82 -43.29 43.13
CA SER A 102 -22.96 -42.14 44.03
C SER A 102 -22.67 -40.79 43.35
N TRP A 103 -21.94 -40.79 42.23
CA TRP A 103 -21.61 -39.57 41.50
C TRP A 103 -22.58 -39.27 40.36
N ILE A 104 -23.18 -40.28 39.72
CA ILE A 104 -24.12 -40.10 38.60
C ILE A 104 -25.57 -39.88 39.04
N ILE A 105 -25.76 -39.27 40.21
CA ILE A 105 -27.09 -38.91 40.72
C ILE A 105 -27.61 -37.64 40.04
N LYS A 106 -28.89 -37.34 40.27
CA LYS A 106 -29.40 -35.98 40.01
C LYS A 106 -28.76 -35.01 41.00
N TYR A 107 -28.33 -33.86 40.50
CA TYR A 107 -27.48 -32.95 41.24
C TYR A 107 -28.25 -31.96 42.11
N GLY A 108 -27.59 -31.49 43.17
CA GLY A 108 -28.12 -30.46 44.06
C GLY A 108 -27.66 -29.04 43.68
N ARG A 109 -27.61 -28.16 44.67
CA ARG A 109 -26.98 -26.83 44.56
C ARG A 109 -25.47 -26.97 44.28
N ARG A 110 -24.87 -25.88 43.79
CA ARG A 110 -23.44 -25.76 43.47
C ARG A 110 -22.54 -26.44 44.50
N GLU A 111 -22.68 -26.09 45.76
CA GLU A 111 -21.81 -26.52 46.86
C GLU A 111 -21.87 -28.05 47.03
N SER A 112 -23.06 -28.64 46.86
CA SER A 112 -23.24 -30.09 46.92
C SER A 112 -22.56 -30.80 45.75
N VAL A 113 -22.57 -30.21 44.55
CA VAL A 113 -21.90 -30.78 43.36
C VAL A 113 -20.38 -30.66 43.50
N GLU A 114 -19.89 -29.57 44.08
CA GLU A 114 -18.48 -29.39 44.39
C GLU A 114 -17.97 -30.45 45.38
N LEU A 115 -18.76 -30.80 46.40
CA LEU A 115 -18.44 -31.92 47.29
C LEU A 115 -18.36 -33.28 46.57
N LEU A 116 -19.22 -33.52 45.57
CA LEU A 116 -19.13 -34.72 44.73
C LEU A 116 -17.84 -34.73 43.89
N LEU A 117 -17.45 -33.58 43.32
CA LEU A 117 -16.21 -33.45 42.56
C LEU A 117 -14.98 -33.65 43.45
N GLN A 118 -14.96 -33.06 44.64
CA GLN A 118 -13.90 -33.30 45.62
C GLN A 118 -13.82 -34.77 46.03
N ASN A 119 -14.96 -35.44 46.22
CA ASN A 119 -14.99 -36.87 46.49
C ASN A 119 -14.42 -37.70 45.32
N TYR A 120 -14.79 -37.35 44.09
CA TYR A 120 -14.23 -37.95 42.88
C TYR A 120 -12.71 -37.82 42.83
N VAL A 121 -12.18 -36.61 42.96
CA VAL A 121 -10.73 -36.33 42.94
C VAL A 121 -10.02 -37.12 44.03
N SER A 122 -10.59 -37.15 45.25
CA SER A 122 -10.01 -37.93 46.35
C SER A 122 -9.94 -39.43 46.06
N VAL A 123 -11.01 -40.00 45.51
CA VAL A 123 -11.10 -41.45 45.30
C VAL A 123 -10.35 -41.89 44.04
N ILE A 124 -10.35 -41.10 42.97
CA ILE A 124 -9.78 -41.50 41.68
C ILE A 124 -8.36 -40.99 41.50
N GLU A 125 -8.14 -39.70 41.72
CA GLU A 125 -6.87 -39.04 41.41
C GLU A 125 -5.88 -39.18 42.57
N ASN A 126 -6.28 -38.78 43.78
CA ASN A 126 -5.39 -38.81 44.95
C ASN A 126 -5.02 -40.25 45.35
N SER A 127 -5.95 -41.20 45.22
CA SER A 127 -5.65 -42.62 45.47
C SER A 127 -4.92 -43.30 44.30
N LYS A 128 -4.83 -42.64 43.14
CA LYS A 128 -4.31 -43.22 41.88
C LYS A 128 -5.04 -44.51 41.49
N PHE A 129 -6.37 -44.51 41.61
CA PHE A 129 -7.22 -45.70 41.48
C PHE A 129 -6.98 -46.49 40.18
N PHE A 130 -6.88 -45.78 39.04
CA PHE A 130 -6.62 -46.42 37.74
C PHE A 130 -5.27 -47.14 37.68
N GLU A 131 -4.23 -46.57 38.32
CA GLU A 131 -2.90 -47.19 38.40
C GLU A 131 -2.95 -48.43 39.27
N GLN A 132 -3.65 -48.39 40.40
CA GLN A 132 -3.83 -49.55 41.28
C GLN A 132 -4.56 -50.70 40.56
N TYR A 133 -5.61 -50.39 39.80
CA TYR A 133 -6.31 -51.37 38.99
C TYR A 133 -5.37 -51.99 37.93
N GLU A 134 -4.66 -51.15 37.17
CA GLU A 134 -3.79 -51.61 36.09
C GLU A 134 -2.67 -52.51 36.61
N VAL A 135 -2.00 -52.11 37.70
CA VAL A 135 -0.96 -52.93 38.33
C VAL A 135 -1.54 -54.27 38.79
N THR A 136 -2.70 -54.27 39.45
CA THR A 136 -3.35 -55.50 39.91
C THR A 136 -3.74 -56.41 38.74
N TYR A 137 -4.27 -55.83 37.66
CA TYR A 137 -4.65 -56.56 36.45
C TYR A 137 -3.44 -57.19 35.74
N GLN A 138 -2.31 -56.47 35.63
CA GLN A 138 -1.09 -57.00 35.00
C GLN A 138 -0.49 -58.16 35.81
N ILE A 139 -0.50 -58.08 37.14
CA ILE A 139 -0.05 -59.19 37.99
C ILE A 139 -1.01 -60.38 37.85
N LEU A 140 -2.33 -60.13 37.90
CA LEU A 140 -3.34 -61.16 37.70
C LEU A 140 -3.22 -61.84 36.33
N LYS A 141 -2.96 -61.09 35.26
CA LYS A 141 -2.77 -61.63 33.92
C LYS A 141 -1.61 -62.63 33.87
N LYS A 142 -0.47 -62.29 34.49
CA LYS A 142 0.67 -63.20 34.61
C LYS A 142 0.32 -64.45 35.42
N ALA A 143 -0.32 -64.28 36.57
CA ALA A 143 -0.76 -65.40 37.41
C ALA A 143 -1.75 -66.32 36.66
N ALA A 144 -2.70 -65.75 35.92
CA ALA A 144 -3.65 -66.47 35.08
C ALA A 144 -2.97 -67.25 33.96
N GLU A 145 -1.98 -66.65 33.27
CA GLU A 145 -1.21 -67.31 32.22
C GLU A 145 -0.36 -68.47 32.77
N MET A 146 0.27 -68.30 33.93
CA MET A 146 1.04 -69.36 34.59
C MET A 146 0.12 -70.51 35.04
N TYR A 147 -1.00 -70.19 35.68
CA TYR A 147 -1.99 -71.18 36.11
C TYR A 147 -2.60 -71.94 34.93
N ALA A 148 -2.94 -71.25 33.84
CA ALA A 148 -3.52 -71.87 32.65
C ALA A 148 -2.53 -72.80 31.90
N LYS A 149 -1.22 -72.55 32.00
CA LYS A 149 -0.17 -73.38 31.37
C LYS A 149 0.21 -74.60 32.20
N ALA A 150 -0.02 -74.57 33.51
CA ALA A 150 0.34 -75.66 34.41
C ALA A 150 -0.73 -76.75 34.38
N ASN A 151 -0.58 -77.81 33.56
CA ASN A 151 -1.32 -79.10 33.58
C ASN A 151 -2.76 -79.13 34.17
N GLY A 152 -3.56 -78.07 33.99
CA GLY A 152 -4.91 -77.92 34.54
C GLY A 152 -5.94 -78.56 33.63
N SER A 153 -7.18 -78.72 34.12
CA SER A 153 -8.25 -79.23 33.26
C SER A 153 -8.60 -78.20 32.17
N VAL A 154 -9.04 -78.68 31.00
CA VAL A 154 -9.47 -77.81 29.89
C VAL A 154 -10.59 -76.84 30.34
N GLU A 155 -11.47 -77.32 31.21
CA GLU A 155 -12.56 -76.52 31.81
C GLU A 155 -12.04 -75.40 32.72
N GLU A 156 -11.02 -75.66 33.54
CA GLU A 156 -10.42 -74.64 34.40
C GLU A 156 -9.73 -73.54 33.58
N VAL A 157 -9.03 -73.92 32.50
CA VAL A 157 -8.39 -72.99 31.59
C VAL A 157 -9.43 -72.11 30.88
N GLU A 158 -10.53 -72.70 30.40
CA GLU A 158 -11.64 -71.96 29.78
C GLU A 158 -12.27 -70.97 30.77
N ASN A 159 -12.51 -71.39 32.01
CA ASN A 159 -13.06 -70.53 33.07
C ASN A 159 -12.15 -69.33 33.40
N VAL A 160 -10.83 -69.54 33.44
CA VAL A 160 -9.85 -68.47 33.65
C VAL A 160 -9.88 -67.48 32.49
N MET A 161 -9.83 -67.97 31.24
CA MET A 161 -9.88 -67.11 30.05
C MET A 161 -11.18 -66.32 29.95
N LYS A 162 -12.32 -66.97 30.23
CA LYS A 162 -13.64 -66.33 30.29
C LYS A 162 -13.66 -65.19 31.30
N PHE A 163 -13.21 -65.45 32.53
CA PHE A 163 -13.14 -64.44 33.58
C PHE A 163 -12.25 -63.23 33.18
N MET A 164 -11.07 -63.49 32.60
CA MET A 164 -10.16 -62.43 32.15
C MET A 164 -10.78 -61.57 31.05
N ASN A 165 -11.46 -62.19 30.08
CA ASN A 165 -12.18 -61.48 29.02
C ASN A 165 -13.34 -60.64 29.57
N GLU A 166 -14.20 -61.22 30.40
CA GLU A 166 -15.35 -60.53 31.01
C GLU A 166 -14.91 -59.32 31.83
N THR A 167 -13.88 -59.51 32.67
CA THR A 167 -13.31 -58.44 33.51
C THR A 167 -12.72 -57.31 32.68
N SER A 168 -12.05 -57.65 31.57
CA SER A 168 -11.47 -56.65 30.66
C SER A 168 -12.54 -55.81 29.98
N VAL A 169 -13.66 -56.43 29.58
CA VAL A 169 -14.82 -55.73 29.01
C VAL A 169 -15.51 -54.86 30.05
N GLN A 170 -15.75 -55.39 31.26
CA GLN A 170 -16.35 -54.66 32.37
C GLN A 170 -15.54 -53.41 32.72
N TRP A 171 -14.22 -53.55 32.86
CA TRP A 171 -13.33 -52.43 33.13
C TRP A 171 -13.30 -51.40 32.02
N ARG A 172 -13.25 -51.83 30.75
CA ARG A 172 -13.28 -50.90 29.61
C ARG A 172 -14.50 -49.99 29.69
N ASN A 173 -15.69 -50.53 29.96
CA ASN A 173 -16.92 -49.75 30.06
C ASN A 173 -16.92 -48.87 31.32
N LEU A 174 -16.67 -49.46 32.49
CA LEU A 174 -16.66 -48.77 33.78
C LEU A 174 -15.65 -47.61 33.80
N SER A 175 -14.47 -47.82 33.23
CA SER A 175 -13.41 -46.82 33.20
C SER A 175 -13.75 -45.60 32.33
N VAL A 176 -14.61 -45.74 31.32
CA VAL A 176 -15.10 -44.63 30.51
C VAL A 176 -16.12 -43.82 31.30
N GLU A 177 -17.08 -44.50 31.94
CA GLU A 177 -18.10 -43.85 32.77
C GLU A 177 -17.47 -43.12 33.96
N VAL A 178 -16.51 -43.74 34.66
CA VAL A 178 -15.80 -43.09 35.76
C VAL A 178 -15.00 -41.87 35.26
N ARG A 179 -14.44 -41.89 34.05
CA ARG A 179 -13.73 -40.72 33.52
C ARG A 179 -14.68 -39.59 33.12
N SER A 180 -15.88 -39.89 32.64
CA SER A 180 -16.84 -38.86 32.19
C SER A 180 -17.51 -38.11 33.36
N VAL A 181 -17.58 -38.72 34.55
CA VAL A 181 -18.13 -38.10 35.76
C VAL A 181 -17.51 -36.73 36.04
N ARG A 182 -16.18 -36.62 35.93
CA ARG A 182 -15.47 -35.36 36.21
C ARG A 182 -15.98 -34.22 35.33
N SER A 183 -16.00 -34.44 34.02
CA SER A 183 -16.46 -33.44 33.06
C SER A 183 -17.92 -33.06 33.29
N MET A 184 -18.78 -34.02 33.65
CA MET A 184 -20.18 -33.74 33.96
C MET A 184 -20.33 -32.88 35.22
N LEU A 185 -19.59 -33.18 36.29
CA LEU A 185 -19.62 -32.41 37.54
C LEU A 185 -19.08 -30.99 37.33
N GLU A 186 -17.96 -30.86 36.60
CA GLU A 186 -17.38 -29.56 36.24
C GLU A 186 -18.35 -28.72 35.38
N GLU A 187 -19.03 -29.34 34.41
CA GLU A 187 -20.04 -28.67 33.57
C GLU A 187 -21.24 -28.18 34.40
N VAL A 188 -21.72 -28.97 35.36
CA VAL A 188 -22.82 -28.55 36.25
C VAL A 188 -22.40 -27.38 37.13
N ILE A 189 -21.17 -27.38 37.67
CA ILE A 189 -20.62 -26.28 38.46
C ILE A 189 -20.51 -25.01 37.59
N ALA A 190 -20.00 -25.13 36.36
CA ALA A 190 -19.89 -24.01 35.43
C ALA A 190 -21.25 -23.40 35.07
N ASN A 191 -22.27 -24.24 34.86
CA ASN A 191 -23.64 -23.77 34.60
C ASN A 191 -24.24 -23.10 35.84
N TRP A 192 -23.95 -23.57 37.06
CA TRP A 192 -24.33 -22.88 38.30
C TRP A 192 -23.68 -21.50 38.43
N ASP A 193 -22.38 -21.37 38.12
CA ASP A 193 -21.68 -20.07 38.11
C ASP A 193 -22.30 -19.11 37.10
N ARG A 194 -22.50 -19.59 35.87
CA ARG A 194 -23.08 -18.80 34.79
C ARG A 194 -24.51 -18.38 35.11
N TYR A 195 -25.34 -19.30 35.61
CA TYR A 195 -26.72 -18.98 36.00
C TYR A 195 -26.74 -17.95 37.14
N SER A 196 -25.97 -18.16 38.20
CA SER A 196 -25.99 -17.28 39.38
C SER A 196 -25.50 -15.87 39.05
N SER A 197 -24.42 -15.76 38.27
CA SER A 197 -23.85 -14.47 37.85
C SER A 197 -24.79 -13.72 36.90
N THR A 198 -25.35 -14.40 35.89
CA THR A 198 -26.27 -13.78 34.93
C THR A 198 -27.58 -13.35 35.59
N VAL A 199 -28.14 -14.15 36.50
CA VAL A 199 -29.31 -13.78 37.30
C VAL A 199 -29.05 -12.52 38.12
N ALA A 200 -27.94 -12.48 38.87
CA ALA A 200 -27.62 -11.33 39.72
C ALA A 200 -27.45 -10.04 38.90
N GLY A 201 -26.72 -10.11 37.78
CA GLY A 201 -26.53 -8.98 36.88
C GLY A 201 -27.83 -8.53 36.22
N LEU A 202 -28.61 -9.48 35.68
CA LEU A 202 -29.85 -9.18 34.97
C LEU A 202 -30.92 -8.62 35.90
N GLN A 203 -31.01 -9.11 37.14
CA GLN A 203 -31.94 -8.57 38.15
C GLN A 203 -31.64 -7.11 38.47
N ALA A 204 -30.37 -6.79 38.80
CA ALA A 204 -29.97 -5.42 39.09
C ALA A 204 -30.24 -4.49 37.90
N TRP A 205 -29.92 -4.95 36.68
CA TRP A 205 -30.18 -4.16 35.48
C TRP A 205 -31.69 -3.98 35.21
N LEU A 206 -32.52 -5.01 35.39
CA LEU A 206 -33.97 -4.92 35.22
C LEU A 206 -34.58 -3.87 36.16
N GLU A 207 -34.14 -3.81 37.41
CA GLU A 207 -34.62 -2.83 38.38
C GLU A 207 -34.28 -1.39 37.95
N ASP A 208 -33.09 -1.16 37.42
CA ASP A 208 -32.69 0.16 36.94
C ASP A 208 -33.38 0.51 35.61
N ALA A 209 -33.56 -0.47 34.73
CA ALA A 209 -34.25 -0.31 33.47
C ALA A 209 -35.73 0.05 33.65
N GLU A 210 -36.43 -0.61 34.59
CA GLU A 210 -37.82 -0.30 34.96
C GLU A 210 -37.95 1.15 35.47
N LYS A 211 -36.98 1.65 36.25
CA LYS A 211 -36.95 3.06 36.69
C LYS A 211 -36.71 4.02 35.52
N MET A 212 -35.88 3.63 34.55
CA MET A 212 -35.56 4.44 33.37
C MET A 212 -36.75 4.64 32.42
N LEU A 213 -37.77 3.77 32.47
CA LEU A 213 -38.99 3.95 31.67
C LEU A 213 -39.73 5.27 31.97
N ASN A 214 -39.53 5.85 33.15
CA ASN A 214 -40.17 7.12 33.56
C ASN A 214 -39.29 8.36 33.31
N GLN A 215 -38.11 8.20 32.70
CA GLN A 215 -37.19 9.30 32.42
C GLN A 215 -37.43 9.95 31.04
N PRO A 216 -36.83 11.11 30.75
CA PRO A 216 -36.88 11.71 29.42
C PRO A 216 -36.27 10.80 28.34
N GLU A 217 -36.72 10.97 27.09
CA GLU A 217 -36.31 10.15 25.94
C GLU A 217 -34.79 10.08 25.73
N GLN A 218 -34.07 11.19 25.96
CA GLN A 218 -32.62 11.21 25.81
C GLN A 218 -31.92 10.28 26.83
N SER A 219 -32.37 10.30 28.09
CA SER A 219 -31.83 9.42 29.13
C SER A 219 -32.15 7.95 28.86
N LYS A 220 -33.32 7.65 28.28
CA LYS A 220 -33.68 6.29 27.84
C LYS A 220 -32.72 5.80 26.76
N LYS A 221 -32.46 6.61 25.73
CA LYS A 221 -31.52 6.25 24.64
C LYS A 221 -30.13 5.93 25.19
N ASP A 222 -29.60 6.79 26.06
CA ASP A 222 -28.25 6.62 26.62
C ASP A 222 -28.12 5.37 27.50
N PHE A 223 -29.18 5.02 28.25
CA PHE A 223 -29.19 3.81 29.08
C PHE A 223 -29.38 2.54 28.23
N PHE A 224 -30.35 2.52 27.32
CA PHE A 224 -30.72 1.34 26.54
C PHE A 224 -29.82 1.08 25.32
N ARG A 225 -28.83 1.93 25.01
CA ARG A 225 -27.81 1.60 23.98
C ARG A 225 -27.12 0.25 24.22
N HIS A 226 -26.96 -0.13 25.49
CA HIS A 226 -26.36 -1.40 25.89
C HIS A 226 -27.34 -2.57 25.94
N LEU A 227 -28.60 -2.39 25.49
CA LEU A 227 -29.62 -3.43 25.45
C LEU A 227 -29.18 -4.72 24.73
N PRO A 228 -28.40 -4.69 23.61
CA PRO A 228 -27.91 -5.92 22.97
C PRO A 228 -27.08 -6.83 23.89
N HIS A 229 -26.27 -6.25 24.77
CA HIS A 229 -25.52 -7.02 25.76
C HIS A 229 -26.46 -7.76 26.71
N TRP A 230 -27.52 -7.09 27.17
CA TRP A 230 -28.49 -7.68 28.09
C TRP A 230 -29.39 -8.73 27.44
N ILE A 231 -29.68 -8.60 26.13
CA ILE A 231 -30.31 -9.69 25.35
C ILE A 231 -29.44 -10.95 25.41
N GLN A 232 -28.12 -10.81 25.25
CA GLN A 232 -27.19 -11.93 25.35
C GLN A 232 -27.13 -12.51 26.77
N GLN A 233 -27.10 -11.67 27.81
CA GLN A 233 -27.11 -12.12 29.20
C GLN A 233 -28.40 -12.89 29.54
N HIS A 234 -29.55 -12.40 29.08
CA HIS A 234 -30.84 -13.09 29.23
C HIS A 234 -30.85 -14.48 28.55
N THR A 235 -30.31 -14.59 27.33
CA THR A 235 -30.18 -15.88 26.64
C THR A 235 -29.24 -16.82 27.41
N ALA A 236 -28.08 -16.31 27.83
CA ALA A 236 -27.11 -17.07 28.61
C ALA A 236 -27.67 -17.60 29.94
N MET A 237 -28.49 -16.80 30.62
CA MET A 237 -29.21 -17.20 31.83
C MET A 237 -30.18 -18.34 31.55
N ASN A 238 -30.96 -18.24 30.46
CA ASN A 238 -31.93 -19.27 30.09
C ASN A 238 -31.25 -20.59 29.70
N ASP A 239 -30.17 -20.54 28.92
CA ASP A 239 -29.44 -21.74 28.52
C ASP A 239 -28.87 -22.48 29.74
N ALA A 240 -28.19 -21.75 30.64
CA ALA A 240 -27.64 -22.32 31.86
C ALA A 240 -28.73 -22.85 32.79
N GLY A 241 -29.83 -22.11 32.95
CA GLY A 241 -30.96 -22.50 33.78
C GLY A 241 -31.67 -23.76 33.25
N ASN A 242 -31.85 -23.89 31.93
CA ASN A 242 -32.44 -25.07 31.31
C ASN A 242 -31.55 -26.31 31.49
N PHE A 243 -30.23 -26.17 31.30
CA PHE A 243 -29.29 -27.26 31.58
C PHE A 243 -29.37 -27.73 33.04
N LEU A 244 -29.40 -26.79 33.99
CA LEU A 244 -29.51 -27.12 35.41
C LEU A 244 -30.85 -27.79 35.75
N ILE A 245 -31.96 -27.35 35.13
CA ILE A 245 -33.28 -27.98 35.29
C ILE A 245 -33.27 -29.45 34.86
N GLU A 246 -32.55 -29.79 33.80
CA GLU A 246 -32.47 -31.17 33.29
C GLU A 246 -31.56 -32.06 34.14
N THR A 247 -30.52 -31.49 34.73
CA THR A 247 -29.44 -32.23 35.41
C THR A 247 -29.61 -32.31 36.93
N CYS A 248 -30.30 -31.35 37.54
CA CYS A 248 -30.55 -31.31 38.99
C CYS A 248 -31.76 -32.16 39.43
N ASP A 249 -31.90 -32.33 40.75
CA ASP A 249 -33.05 -32.99 41.36
C ASP A 249 -34.34 -32.17 41.22
N GLU A 250 -35.48 -32.83 41.45
CA GLU A 250 -36.81 -32.22 41.23
C GLU A 250 -37.07 -30.97 42.07
N THR A 251 -36.49 -30.87 43.28
CA THR A 251 -36.70 -29.71 44.15
C THR A 251 -35.97 -28.51 43.57
N ILE A 252 -34.70 -28.70 43.21
CA ILE A 252 -33.86 -27.68 42.62
C ILE A 252 -34.39 -27.24 41.26
N SER A 253 -34.78 -28.20 40.42
CA SER A 253 -35.35 -27.91 39.10
C SER A 253 -36.67 -27.14 39.19
N ARG A 254 -37.49 -27.38 40.21
CA ARG A 254 -38.71 -26.58 40.46
C ARG A 254 -38.38 -25.15 40.82
N ASP A 255 -37.42 -24.94 41.73
CA ASP A 255 -37.00 -23.60 42.15
C ASP A 255 -36.43 -22.79 40.97
N LEU A 256 -35.58 -23.42 40.15
CA LEU A 256 -35.02 -22.82 38.93
C LEU A 256 -36.10 -22.44 37.92
N LYS A 257 -37.08 -23.31 37.69
CA LYS A 257 -38.23 -23.02 36.82
C LYS A 257 -39.01 -21.81 37.31
N GLN A 258 -39.26 -21.72 38.61
CA GLN A 258 -39.99 -20.59 39.20
C GLN A 258 -39.22 -19.28 39.04
N GLN A 259 -37.91 -19.29 39.30
CA GLN A 259 -37.06 -18.10 39.15
C GLN A 259 -36.96 -17.64 37.69
N LEU A 260 -36.75 -18.57 36.75
CA LEU A 260 -36.75 -18.26 35.32
C LEU A 260 -38.09 -17.71 34.85
N LEU A 261 -39.22 -18.27 35.30
CA LEU A 261 -40.54 -17.80 34.93
C LEU A 261 -40.73 -16.33 35.32
N LEU A 262 -40.34 -15.95 36.55
CA LEU A 262 -40.45 -14.58 37.04
C LEU A 262 -39.53 -13.62 36.26
N LEU A 263 -38.27 -14.00 36.06
CA LEU A 263 -37.29 -13.16 35.35
C LEU A 263 -37.64 -12.97 33.88
N ASN A 264 -38.01 -14.05 33.20
CA ASN A 264 -38.44 -13.99 31.81
C ASN A 264 -39.76 -13.21 31.64
N GLY A 265 -40.64 -13.24 32.64
CA GLY A 265 -41.84 -12.41 32.70
C GLY A 265 -41.49 -10.93 32.72
N ARG A 266 -40.70 -10.49 33.72
CA ARG A 266 -40.23 -9.10 33.84
C ARG A 266 -39.47 -8.63 32.60
N TRP A 267 -38.55 -9.45 32.11
CA TRP A 267 -37.78 -9.17 30.89
C TRP A 267 -38.71 -8.94 29.70
N ARG A 268 -39.71 -9.79 29.49
CA ARG A 268 -40.66 -9.68 28.37
C ARG A 268 -41.45 -8.38 28.41
N GLU A 269 -41.96 -8.02 29.58
CA GLU A 269 -42.73 -6.78 29.78
C GLU A 269 -41.87 -5.55 29.46
N LEU A 270 -40.69 -5.46 30.07
CA LEU A 270 -39.74 -4.37 29.80
C LEU A 270 -39.32 -4.34 28.32
N PHE A 271 -38.93 -5.49 27.75
CA PHE A 271 -38.39 -5.57 26.39
C PHE A 271 -39.39 -5.09 25.34
N MET A 272 -40.69 -5.31 25.53
CA MET A 272 -41.71 -4.80 24.61
C MET A 272 -41.71 -3.28 24.50
N GLU A 273 -41.43 -2.57 25.61
CA GLU A 273 -41.34 -1.12 25.68
C GLU A 273 -40.01 -0.58 25.12
N VAL A 274 -38.91 -1.33 25.24
CA VAL A 274 -37.55 -0.82 24.96
C VAL A 274 -36.87 -1.42 23.72
N LYS A 275 -37.50 -2.38 23.04
CA LYS A 275 -36.92 -3.09 21.88
C LYS A 275 -36.41 -2.17 20.75
N GLN A 276 -37.01 -0.98 20.60
CA GLN A 276 -36.60 -0.01 19.59
C GLN A 276 -35.16 0.50 19.81
N TYR A 277 -34.70 0.56 21.06
CA TYR A 277 -33.35 1.01 21.40
C TYR A 277 -32.26 -0.01 21.07
N ALA A 278 -32.62 -1.29 20.86
CA ALA A 278 -31.65 -2.32 20.46
C ALA A 278 -31.00 -2.01 19.10
N ARG A 279 -31.61 -1.15 18.29
CA ARG A 279 -31.10 -0.69 16.98
C ARG A 279 -30.57 0.75 17.00
N ALA A 280 -30.63 1.44 18.14
CA ALA A 280 -30.26 2.85 18.21
C ALA A 280 -28.81 3.10 17.76
N ASP A 281 -27.87 2.27 18.24
CA ASP A 281 -26.46 2.35 17.85
C ASP A 281 -26.24 2.05 16.35
N GLU A 282 -27.01 1.13 15.77
CA GLU A 282 -26.96 0.86 14.33
C GLU A 282 -27.47 2.06 13.53
N LEU A 283 -28.56 2.69 13.98
CA LEU A 283 -29.11 3.88 13.33
C LEU A 283 -28.17 5.09 13.45
N ASP A 284 -27.57 5.32 14.61
CA ASP A 284 -26.60 6.39 14.82
C ASP A 284 -25.34 6.17 13.98
N LYS A 285 -24.87 4.91 13.89
CA LYS A 285 -23.78 4.55 12.97
C LYS A 285 -24.16 4.82 11.51
N MET A 286 -25.34 4.41 11.06
CA MET A 286 -25.81 4.64 9.69
C MET A 286 -25.99 6.14 9.39
N ARG A 287 -26.48 6.92 10.35
CA ARG A 287 -26.58 8.40 10.26
C ARG A 287 -25.20 9.03 10.11
N LYS A 288 -24.22 8.59 10.92
CA LYS A 288 -22.85 9.08 10.81
C LYS A 288 -22.22 8.71 9.45
N GLU A 289 -22.37 7.47 9.00
CA GLU A 289 -21.89 7.04 7.68
C GLU A 289 -22.52 7.83 6.53
N TYR A 290 -23.81 8.16 6.64
CA TYR A 290 -24.49 9.05 5.71
C TYR A 290 -23.88 10.46 5.72
N LEU A 291 -23.74 11.09 6.89
CA LEU A 291 -23.20 12.45 7.01
C LEU A 291 -21.76 12.54 6.52
N ASP A 292 -20.89 11.61 6.92
CA ASP A 292 -19.50 11.55 6.47
C ASP A 292 -19.42 11.33 4.95
N GLY A 293 -20.30 10.50 4.40
CA GLY A 293 -20.41 10.28 2.96
C GLY A 293 -20.85 11.52 2.20
N VAL A 294 -21.87 12.23 2.69
CA VAL A 294 -22.35 13.50 2.12
C VAL A 294 -21.27 14.58 2.17
N ALA A 295 -20.56 14.70 3.29
CA ALA A 295 -19.48 15.68 3.46
C ALA A 295 -18.34 15.44 2.46
N ASN A 296 -17.91 14.19 2.30
CA ASN A 296 -16.87 13.81 1.34
C ASN A 296 -17.26 14.11 -0.11
N LEU A 297 -18.50 13.75 -0.50
CA LEU A 297 -19.01 14.02 -1.84
C LEU A 297 -19.13 15.52 -2.13
N THR A 298 -19.60 16.29 -1.14
CA THR A 298 -19.74 17.74 -1.24
C THR A 298 -18.37 18.40 -1.39
N ALA A 299 -17.39 18.04 -0.55
CA ALA A 299 -16.04 18.54 -0.63
C ALA A 299 -15.38 18.25 -2.00
N PHE A 300 -15.58 17.04 -2.53
CA PHE A 300 -15.08 16.68 -3.86
C PHE A 300 -15.71 17.55 -4.97
N VAL A 301 -17.03 17.74 -4.93
CA VAL A 301 -17.77 18.56 -5.88
C VAL A 301 -17.32 20.02 -5.82
N GLU A 302 -17.22 20.59 -4.63
CA GLU A 302 -16.80 21.98 -4.42
C GLU A 302 -15.38 22.21 -4.92
N GLU A 303 -14.45 21.32 -4.54
CA GLU A 303 -13.05 21.42 -4.99
C GLU A 303 -12.93 21.23 -6.51
N SER A 304 -13.71 20.32 -7.11
CA SER A 304 -13.72 20.10 -8.55
C SER A 304 -14.27 21.33 -9.29
N ASN A 305 -15.42 21.85 -8.87
CA ASN A 305 -16.01 23.07 -9.42
C ASN A 305 -15.06 24.27 -9.29
N ARG A 306 -14.39 24.40 -8.14
CA ARG A 306 -13.40 25.45 -7.89
C ARG A 306 -12.25 25.34 -8.89
N LYS A 307 -11.59 24.18 -8.97
CA LYS A 307 -10.46 23.93 -9.88
C LYS A 307 -10.82 24.19 -11.33
N CYS A 308 -11.99 23.75 -11.78
CA CYS A 308 -12.39 23.88 -13.18
C CYS A 308 -12.86 25.29 -13.58
N SER A 309 -13.04 26.18 -12.59
CA SER A 309 -13.42 27.58 -12.81
C SER A 309 -12.29 28.55 -12.48
N VAL A 310 -11.08 28.06 -12.14
CA VAL A 310 -9.91 28.90 -11.88
C VAL A 310 -9.55 29.64 -13.17
N PRO A 311 -9.30 30.96 -13.13
CA PRO A 311 -8.81 31.68 -14.31
C PRO A 311 -7.44 31.14 -14.77
N VAL A 312 -7.31 30.86 -16.07
CA VAL A 312 -6.10 30.26 -16.67
C VAL A 312 -5.51 31.22 -17.69
N GLU A 313 -4.21 31.49 -17.63
CA GLU A 313 -3.53 32.26 -18.67
C GLU A 313 -3.35 31.37 -19.93
N VAL A 314 -3.56 31.94 -21.12
CA VAL A 314 -3.37 31.23 -22.39
C VAL A 314 -1.86 31.05 -22.66
N SER A 315 -1.26 30.03 -22.04
CA SER A 315 0.13 29.64 -22.21
C SER A 315 0.26 28.11 -22.23
N PHE A 316 1.29 27.57 -22.89
CA PHE A 316 1.47 26.12 -22.95
C PHE A 316 1.58 25.49 -21.54
N ILE A 317 2.28 26.14 -20.63
CA ILE A 317 2.54 25.62 -19.28
C ILE A 317 1.27 25.65 -18.43
N ASP A 318 0.57 26.78 -18.41
CA ASP A 318 -0.62 26.96 -17.57
C ASP A 318 -1.75 26.03 -18.02
N VAL A 319 -1.97 25.93 -19.35
CA VAL A 319 -2.98 25.02 -19.92
C VAL A 319 -2.61 23.56 -19.66
N LYS A 320 -1.32 23.20 -19.72
CA LYS A 320 -0.86 21.83 -19.42
C LYS A 320 -1.08 21.44 -17.97
N VAL A 321 -0.77 22.34 -17.02
CA VAL A 321 -1.04 22.13 -15.59
C VAL A 321 -2.54 21.98 -15.35
N PHE A 322 -3.36 22.83 -15.98
CA PHE A 322 -4.81 22.76 -15.89
C PHE A 322 -5.38 21.44 -16.42
N VAL A 323 -4.91 20.96 -17.58
CA VAL A 323 -5.28 19.64 -18.12
C VAL A 323 -4.97 18.52 -17.14
N GLN A 324 -3.80 18.56 -16.48
CA GLN A 324 -3.43 17.55 -15.48
C GLN A 324 -4.38 17.55 -14.27
N ASP A 325 -4.79 18.73 -13.81
CA ASP A 325 -5.79 18.86 -12.74
C ASP A 325 -7.15 18.27 -13.15
N LEU A 326 -7.60 18.54 -14.37
CA LEU A 326 -8.84 17.96 -14.93
C LEU A 326 -8.77 16.44 -15.05
N GLU A 327 -7.63 15.89 -15.49
CA GLU A 327 -7.42 14.44 -15.57
C GLU A 327 -7.44 13.78 -14.18
N ASN A 328 -6.86 14.43 -13.17
CA ASN A 328 -6.90 13.95 -11.78
C ASN A 328 -8.35 13.91 -11.24
N ILE A 329 -9.17 14.92 -11.57
CA ILE A 329 -10.60 14.93 -11.22
C ILE A 329 -11.32 13.78 -11.93
N LYS A 330 -11.09 13.61 -13.25
CA LYS A 330 -11.68 12.54 -14.06
C LYS A 330 -11.36 11.14 -13.52
N GLN A 331 -10.14 10.91 -13.06
CA GLN A 331 -9.74 9.63 -12.46
C GLN A 331 -10.43 9.32 -11.13
N LYS A 332 -10.69 10.34 -10.30
CA LYS A 332 -11.38 10.17 -9.00
C LYS A 332 -12.89 10.01 -9.13
N LEU A 333 -13.47 10.44 -10.25
CA LEU A 333 -14.92 10.48 -10.45
C LEU A 333 -15.63 9.12 -10.30
N PRO A 334 -15.14 7.98 -10.82
CA PRO A 334 -15.80 6.68 -10.65
C PRO A 334 -15.90 6.24 -9.19
N VAL A 335 -14.89 6.57 -8.38
CA VAL A 335 -14.88 6.27 -6.94
C VAL A 335 -15.96 7.09 -6.23
N MET A 336 -16.09 8.36 -6.59
CA MET A 336 -17.13 9.24 -6.03
C MET A 336 -18.54 8.84 -6.47
N GLU A 337 -18.72 8.35 -7.71
CA GLU A 337 -20.01 7.79 -8.17
C GLU A 337 -20.38 6.51 -7.40
N ALA A 338 -19.40 5.65 -7.11
CA ALA A 338 -19.61 4.47 -6.28
C ALA A 338 -19.99 4.86 -4.84
N GLN A 339 -19.29 5.84 -4.26
CA GLN A 339 -19.60 6.38 -2.95
C GLN A 339 -21.00 7.00 -2.90
N TYR A 340 -21.40 7.78 -3.91
CA TYR A 340 -22.75 8.32 -4.02
C TYR A 340 -23.83 7.22 -3.99
N LYS A 341 -23.61 6.10 -4.70
CA LYS A 341 -24.51 4.94 -4.66
C LYS A 341 -24.59 4.32 -3.26
N MET A 342 -23.46 4.22 -2.55
CA MET A 342 -23.44 3.72 -1.17
C MET A 342 -24.19 4.66 -0.22
N VAL A 343 -23.91 5.96 -0.25
CA VAL A 343 -24.60 6.96 0.57
C VAL A 343 -26.10 6.98 0.30
N THR A 344 -26.53 6.81 -0.95
CA THR A 344 -27.94 6.70 -1.31
C THR A 344 -28.59 5.46 -0.66
N ARG A 345 -27.91 4.31 -0.63
CA ARG A 345 -28.41 3.10 0.04
C ARG A 345 -28.51 3.29 1.56
N THR A 346 -27.48 3.87 2.17
CA THR A 346 -27.49 4.20 3.61
C THR A 346 -28.63 5.17 3.95
N ALA A 347 -28.83 6.20 3.13
CA ALA A 347 -29.94 7.13 3.27
C ALA A 347 -31.29 6.42 3.22
N GLN A 348 -31.52 5.51 2.26
CA GLN A 348 -32.77 4.73 2.16
C GLN A 348 -33.08 3.88 3.39
N LEU A 349 -32.05 3.42 4.10
CA LEU A 349 -32.22 2.70 5.36
C LEU A 349 -32.57 3.66 6.50
N VAL A 350 -31.86 4.80 6.60
CA VAL A 350 -32.10 5.85 7.60
C VAL A 350 -33.48 6.50 7.45
N THR A 351 -33.97 6.70 6.21
CA THR A 351 -35.26 7.36 5.93
C THR A 351 -36.47 6.64 6.49
N LYS A 352 -36.35 5.36 6.84
CA LYS A 352 -37.46 4.57 7.43
C LYS A 352 -37.71 4.89 8.91
N GLU A 353 -36.75 5.53 9.56
CA GLU A 353 -36.66 5.67 11.03
C GLU A 353 -36.50 7.15 11.46
N VAL A 354 -36.69 8.10 10.51
CA VAL A 354 -36.57 9.55 10.71
C VAL A 354 -37.87 10.26 10.35
N SER A 355 -37.99 11.53 10.76
CA SER A 355 -39.16 12.36 10.45
C SER A 355 -39.30 12.63 8.95
N GLN A 356 -40.52 12.91 8.48
CA GLN A 356 -40.77 13.18 7.06
C GLN A 356 -40.04 14.45 6.58
N GLU A 357 -39.86 15.44 7.46
CA GLU A 357 -39.06 16.64 7.20
C GLU A 357 -37.58 16.28 6.92
N GLU A 358 -36.96 15.46 7.77
CA GLU A 358 -35.57 15.01 7.60
C GLU A 358 -35.40 14.18 6.32
N VAL A 359 -36.38 13.31 5.99
CA VAL A 359 -36.37 12.55 4.72
C VAL A 359 -36.30 13.50 3.53
N ASN A 360 -37.11 14.56 3.52
CA ASN A 360 -37.16 15.51 2.41
C ASN A 360 -35.82 16.26 2.25
N GLU A 361 -35.19 16.67 3.37
CA GLU A 361 -33.89 17.33 3.36
C GLU A 361 -32.78 16.40 2.83
N MET A 362 -32.76 15.14 3.27
CA MET A 362 -31.79 14.14 2.81
C MET A 362 -31.89 13.90 1.29
N LEU A 363 -33.12 13.78 0.77
CA LEU A 363 -33.37 13.58 -0.65
C LEU A 363 -32.99 14.81 -1.49
N ALA A 364 -33.28 16.01 -0.99
CA ALA A 364 -32.87 17.26 -1.64
C ALA A 364 -31.33 17.35 -1.72
N THR A 365 -30.63 17.00 -0.64
CA THR A 365 -29.16 16.97 -0.60
C THR A 365 -28.57 15.99 -1.59
N LEU A 366 -29.08 14.75 -1.65
CA LEU A 366 -28.62 13.74 -2.61
C LEU A 366 -28.88 14.16 -4.06
N THR A 367 -30.04 14.75 -4.33
CA THR A 367 -30.39 15.26 -5.66
C THR A 367 -29.40 16.35 -6.10
N ARG A 368 -29.13 17.32 -5.22
CA ARG A 368 -28.13 18.37 -5.45
C ARG A 368 -26.74 17.79 -5.74
N ILE A 369 -26.27 16.84 -4.94
CA ILE A 369 -24.95 16.21 -5.16
C ILE A 369 -24.91 15.46 -6.50
N LYS A 370 -25.97 14.73 -6.84
CA LYS A 370 -26.06 14.01 -8.12
C LYS A 370 -25.99 14.95 -9.32
N GLU A 371 -26.72 16.06 -9.27
CA GLU A 371 -26.70 17.08 -10.32
C GLU A 371 -25.30 17.68 -10.47
N GLN A 372 -24.63 18.01 -9.35
CA GLN A 372 -23.28 18.55 -9.39
C GLN A 372 -22.23 17.52 -9.89
N LEU A 373 -22.31 16.25 -9.48
CA LEU A 373 -21.43 15.20 -10.03
C LEU A 373 -21.65 15.03 -11.53
N SER A 374 -22.91 15.07 -11.98
CA SER A 374 -23.25 15.01 -13.41
C SER A 374 -22.72 16.22 -14.17
N LYS A 375 -22.74 17.41 -13.55
CA LYS A 375 -22.14 18.64 -14.08
C LYS A 375 -20.62 18.49 -14.20
N VAL A 376 -19.95 18.00 -13.16
CA VAL A 376 -18.50 17.74 -13.17
C VAL A 376 -18.10 16.77 -14.28
N LEU A 377 -18.90 15.71 -14.48
CA LEU A 377 -18.69 14.75 -15.57
C LEU A 377 -18.84 15.40 -16.95
N LYS A 378 -19.93 16.14 -17.18
CA LYS A 378 -20.28 16.68 -18.50
C LYS A 378 -19.44 17.89 -18.89
N GLU A 379 -19.36 18.89 -18.01
CA GLU A 379 -18.67 20.14 -18.29
C GLU A 379 -17.15 19.98 -18.26
N TYR A 380 -16.60 19.32 -17.23
CA TYR A 380 -15.15 19.32 -16.99
C TYR A 380 -14.42 18.14 -17.62
N CYS A 381 -14.93 16.93 -17.41
CA CYS A 381 -14.28 15.72 -17.92
C CYS A 381 -14.57 15.47 -19.41
N GLY A 382 -15.62 16.08 -19.95
CA GLY A 382 -16.03 16.00 -21.34
C GLY A 382 -15.52 17.18 -22.17
N ALA A 383 -16.26 18.29 -22.15
CA ALA A 383 -16.04 19.40 -23.07
C ALA A 383 -14.78 20.21 -22.74
N LEU A 384 -14.59 20.62 -21.48
CA LEU A 384 -13.46 21.48 -21.10
C LEU A 384 -12.10 20.79 -21.31
N LEU A 385 -11.96 19.55 -20.84
CA LEU A 385 -10.74 18.77 -21.03
C LEU A 385 -10.40 18.58 -22.52
N TYR A 386 -11.41 18.28 -23.34
CA TYR A 386 -11.23 18.12 -24.79
C TYR A 386 -10.71 19.41 -25.44
N GLU A 387 -11.34 20.55 -25.18
CA GLU A 387 -10.93 21.85 -25.72
C GLU A 387 -9.51 22.24 -25.27
N CYS A 388 -9.17 22.01 -24.00
CA CYS A 388 -7.82 22.27 -23.49
C CYS A 388 -6.77 21.38 -24.15
N GLN A 389 -7.07 20.09 -24.36
CA GLN A 389 -6.18 19.17 -25.08
C GLN A 389 -5.98 19.59 -26.55
N HIS A 390 -7.02 20.11 -27.20
CA HIS A 390 -6.93 20.67 -28.56
C HIS A 390 -6.13 21.98 -28.62
N LEU A 391 -6.09 22.75 -27.53
CA LEU A 391 -5.33 23.99 -27.42
C LEU A 391 -3.82 23.77 -27.19
N LEU A 392 -3.43 22.62 -26.64
CA LEU A 392 -2.02 22.33 -26.33
C LEU A 392 -1.09 22.30 -27.56
N PRO A 393 -1.37 21.56 -28.65
CA PRO A 393 -0.49 21.53 -29.82
C PRO A 393 -0.22 22.90 -30.46
N PRO A 394 -1.22 23.78 -30.71
CA PRO A 394 -0.93 25.09 -31.29
C PRO A 394 -0.18 26.01 -30.32
N LEU A 395 -0.37 25.86 -29.00
CA LEU A 395 0.43 26.59 -28.00
C LEU A 395 1.88 26.11 -27.94
N GLU A 396 2.11 24.80 -28.02
CA GLU A 396 3.47 24.22 -28.06
C GLU A 396 4.22 24.67 -29.32
N GLU A 397 3.55 24.61 -30.48
CA GLU A 397 4.13 25.08 -31.73
C GLU A 397 4.37 26.60 -31.69
N GLN A 398 3.51 27.38 -31.02
CA GLN A 398 3.75 28.81 -30.80
C GLN A 398 5.06 29.07 -30.04
N GLU A 399 5.29 28.38 -28.92
CA GLU A 399 6.52 28.52 -28.14
C GLU A 399 7.77 28.12 -28.94
N LYS A 400 7.66 27.06 -29.74
CA LYS A 400 8.73 26.62 -30.64
C LYS A 400 9.06 27.67 -31.70
N GLN A 401 8.05 28.24 -32.35
CA GLN A 401 8.26 29.29 -33.36
C GLN A 401 8.84 30.58 -32.76
N ILE A 402 8.40 30.95 -31.55
CA ILE A 402 8.98 32.09 -30.81
C ILE A 402 10.46 31.84 -30.50
N THR A 403 10.81 30.62 -30.08
CA THR A 403 12.21 30.23 -29.84
C THR A 403 13.04 30.35 -31.12
N GLN A 404 12.57 29.78 -32.23
CA GLN A 404 13.24 29.86 -33.54
C GLN A 404 13.41 31.30 -34.03
N PHE A 405 12.44 32.17 -33.75
CA PHE A 405 12.53 33.60 -34.04
C PHE A 405 13.67 34.26 -33.27
N TYR A 406 13.76 34.05 -31.95
CA TYR A 406 14.80 34.67 -31.13
C TYR A 406 16.20 34.11 -31.42
N GLU A 407 16.33 32.82 -31.71
CA GLU A 407 17.59 32.21 -32.16
C GLU A 407 18.08 32.83 -33.49
N SER A 408 17.17 33.02 -34.45
CA SER A 408 17.51 33.68 -35.73
C SER A 408 17.82 35.17 -35.54
N LEU A 409 17.10 35.84 -34.64
CA LEU A 409 17.30 37.25 -34.31
C LEU A 409 18.68 37.47 -33.66
N GLU A 410 19.12 36.57 -32.80
CA GLU A 410 20.46 36.62 -32.20
C GLU A 410 21.55 36.61 -33.28
N LYS A 411 21.42 35.72 -34.28
CA LYS A 411 22.33 35.67 -35.44
C LYS A 411 22.30 36.95 -36.28
N VAL A 412 21.14 37.55 -36.45
CA VAL A 412 21.03 38.87 -37.11
C VAL A 412 21.76 39.94 -36.30
N ASN A 413 21.58 39.98 -34.99
CA ASN A 413 22.23 40.97 -34.12
C ASN A 413 23.75 40.77 -34.07
N GLU A 414 24.24 39.52 -34.06
CA GLU A 414 25.68 39.20 -34.18
C GLU A 414 26.30 39.81 -35.45
N ILE A 415 25.61 39.73 -36.58
CA ILE A 415 26.08 40.30 -37.86
C ILE A 415 26.04 41.83 -37.85
N ILE A 416 24.94 42.42 -37.36
CA ILE A 416 24.76 43.89 -37.36
C ILE A 416 25.71 44.59 -36.38
N SER A 417 26.11 43.91 -35.29
CA SER A 417 26.96 44.49 -34.25
C SER A 417 28.46 44.53 -34.59
N ILE A 418 28.85 44.15 -35.81
CA ILE A 418 30.25 44.23 -36.26
C ILE A 418 30.66 45.70 -36.37
N LEU A 419 31.53 46.14 -35.46
CA LEU A 419 31.98 47.52 -35.32
C LEU A 419 32.93 47.99 -36.43
N ASP A 420 33.75 47.10 -36.99
CA ASP A 420 34.75 47.44 -38.02
C ASP A 420 34.54 46.63 -39.31
N PRO A 421 33.52 46.94 -40.14
CA PRO A 421 33.27 46.22 -41.39
C PRO A 421 34.45 46.29 -42.36
N GLU A 422 35.24 47.36 -42.29
CA GLU A 422 36.24 47.72 -43.30
C GLU A 422 37.53 46.90 -43.20
N THR A 423 37.81 46.33 -42.02
CA THR A 423 38.94 45.41 -41.79
C THR A 423 38.67 43.98 -42.27
N GLN A 424 37.42 43.67 -42.61
CA GLN A 424 37.00 42.33 -43.04
C GLN A 424 37.24 42.14 -44.54
N PRO A 425 37.74 40.97 -44.99
CA PRO A 425 37.85 40.69 -46.41
C PRO A 425 36.50 40.84 -47.13
N THR A 426 36.49 41.44 -48.31
CA THR A 426 35.27 41.69 -49.11
C THR A 426 34.43 40.42 -49.34
N ALA A 427 35.07 39.25 -49.43
CA ALA A 427 34.38 37.97 -49.52
C ALA A 427 33.58 37.62 -48.25
N VAL A 428 34.13 37.92 -47.07
CA VAL A 428 33.48 37.68 -45.76
C VAL A 428 32.31 38.64 -45.56
N LEU A 429 32.45 39.91 -45.94
CA LEU A 429 31.34 40.88 -45.90
C LEU A 429 30.19 40.47 -46.83
N LYS A 430 30.50 39.99 -48.04
CA LYS A 430 29.49 39.46 -48.97
C LYS A 430 28.77 38.24 -48.39
N GLN A 431 29.50 37.32 -47.76
CA GLN A 431 28.90 36.17 -47.09
C GLN A 431 27.99 36.60 -45.93
N LYS A 432 28.46 37.49 -45.05
CA LYS A 432 27.66 38.03 -43.94
C LYS A 432 26.40 38.76 -44.41
N ALA A 433 26.46 39.46 -45.54
CA ALA A 433 25.29 40.09 -46.14
C ALA A 433 24.27 39.05 -46.67
N GLN A 434 24.74 37.92 -47.23
CA GLN A 434 23.88 36.81 -47.63
C GLN A 434 23.26 36.10 -46.41
N ASP A 435 24.07 35.83 -45.39
CA ASP A 435 23.63 35.19 -44.14
C ASP A 435 22.60 36.07 -43.42
N LEU A 436 22.82 37.39 -43.39
CA LEU A 436 21.84 38.35 -42.86
C LEU A 436 20.49 38.21 -43.57
N VAL A 437 20.46 38.14 -44.90
CA VAL A 437 19.22 37.95 -45.67
C VAL A 437 18.56 36.61 -45.33
N ALA A 438 19.35 35.54 -45.21
CA ALA A 438 18.83 34.21 -44.85
C ALA A 438 18.19 34.22 -43.45
N PHE A 439 18.88 34.77 -42.44
CA PHE A 439 18.34 34.85 -41.08
C PHE A 439 17.15 35.82 -40.96
N GLN A 440 17.11 36.90 -41.73
CA GLN A 440 15.94 37.77 -41.83
C GLN A 440 14.72 37.04 -42.41
N GLU A 441 14.91 36.25 -43.46
CA GLU A 441 13.83 35.42 -44.02
C GLU A 441 13.39 34.32 -43.05
N ASN A 442 14.30 33.74 -42.27
CA ASN A 442 13.93 32.80 -41.21
C ASN A 442 13.09 33.49 -40.12
N CYS A 443 13.49 34.67 -39.65
CA CYS A 443 12.69 35.47 -38.70
C CYS A 443 11.29 35.78 -39.26
N LYS A 444 11.20 36.12 -40.54
CA LYS A 444 9.93 36.43 -41.22
C LYS A 444 9.03 35.20 -41.34
N LYS A 445 9.60 34.04 -41.70
CA LYS A 445 8.87 32.76 -41.74
C LYS A 445 8.34 32.40 -40.36
N ALA A 446 9.19 32.46 -39.34
CA ALA A 446 8.79 32.21 -37.95
C ALA A 446 7.66 33.17 -37.52
N LEU A 447 7.79 34.48 -37.81
CA LEU A 447 6.76 35.47 -37.52
C LEU A 447 5.42 35.14 -38.20
N SER A 448 5.41 34.78 -39.48
CA SER A 448 4.17 34.42 -40.19
C SER A 448 3.48 33.19 -39.57
N LEU A 449 4.25 32.23 -39.06
CA LEU A 449 3.72 31.07 -38.38
C LEU A 449 3.18 31.43 -36.99
N ILE A 450 3.89 32.29 -36.25
CA ILE A 450 3.46 32.85 -34.95
C ILE A 450 2.14 33.60 -35.11
N GLU A 451 1.99 34.42 -36.13
CA GLU A 451 0.77 35.19 -36.38
C GLU A 451 -0.40 34.28 -36.73
N ARG A 452 -0.21 33.36 -37.67
CA ARG A 452 -1.24 32.38 -38.07
C ARG A 452 -1.69 31.51 -36.90
N ASN A 453 -0.74 30.97 -36.13
CA ASN A 453 -1.04 30.15 -34.96
C ASN A 453 -1.71 30.97 -33.87
N SER A 454 -1.25 32.21 -33.62
CA SER A 454 -1.89 33.10 -32.63
C SER A 454 -3.34 33.40 -32.97
N GLN A 455 -3.65 33.63 -34.25
CA GLN A 455 -5.02 33.87 -34.69
C GLN A 455 -5.90 32.63 -34.47
N SER A 456 -5.37 31.44 -34.77
CA SER A 456 -6.06 30.17 -34.53
C SER A 456 -6.34 29.94 -33.04
N VAL A 457 -5.34 30.16 -32.17
CA VAL A 457 -5.47 30.05 -30.71
C VAL A 457 -6.51 31.02 -30.18
N LEU A 458 -6.42 32.30 -30.56
CA LEU A 458 -7.36 33.33 -30.11
C LEU A 458 -8.78 33.06 -30.59
N GLN A 459 -8.95 32.59 -31.83
CA GLN A 459 -10.24 32.22 -32.38
C GLN A 459 -10.84 31.03 -31.62
N CYS A 460 -10.04 29.99 -31.36
CA CYS A 460 -10.47 28.82 -30.58
C CYS A 460 -10.98 29.24 -29.20
N VAL A 461 -10.20 30.01 -28.44
CA VAL A 461 -10.59 30.49 -27.11
C VAL A 461 -11.82 31.41 -27.17
N ALA A 462 -11.89 32.34 -28.13
CA ALA A 462 -13.02 33.27 -28.24
C ALA A 462 -14.34 32.60 -28.68
N SER A 463 -14.26 31.54 -29.48
CA SER A 463 -15.44 30.81 -29.99
C SER A 463 -16.00 29.80 -29.00
N SER A 464 -15.24 29.44 -27.96
CA SER A 464 -15.59 28.38 -27.02
C SER A 464 -16.24 28.92 -25.74
N GLU A 465 -17.46 28.47 -25.45
CA GLU A 465 -18.17 28.85 -24.22
C GLU A 465 -17.55 28.23 -22.96
N VAL A 466 -16.83 27.11 -23.08
CA VAL A 466 -16.21 26.44 -21.95
C VAL A 466 -14.87 27.06 -21.54
N LEU A 467 -14.20 27.77 -22.46
CA LEU A 467 -12.92 28.45 -22.22
C LEU A 467 -13.07 29.90 -21.75
N ARG A 468 -14.26 30.32 -21.29
CA ARG A 468 -14.54 31.72 -20.89
C ARG A 468 -13.60 32.30 -19.83
N HIS A 469 -13.01 31.46 -18.99
CA HIS A 469 -12.08 31.87 -17.92
C HIS A 469 -10.61 31.91 -18.38
N PHE A 470 -10.33 31.72 -19.67
CA PHE A 470 -8.99 31.76 -20.23
C PHE A 470 -8.60 33.19 -20.64
N HIS A 471 -7.55 33.71 -20.02
CA HIS A 471 -7.07 35.07 -20.24
C HIS A 471 -6.07 35.15 -21.39
N GLN A 472 -6.42 35.96 -22.40
CA GLN A 472 -5.67 36.07 -23.65
C GLN A 472 -4.64 37.21 -23.65
N LEU A 473 -4.69 38.12 -22.67
CA LEU A 473 -3.94 39.38 -22.68
C LEU A 473 -2.42 39.16 -22.73
N THR A 474 -1.90 38.27 -21.87
CA THR A 474 -0.47 37.97 -21.77
C THR A 474 0.04 37.33 -23.06
N PHE A 475 -0.72 36.40 -23.63
CA PHE A 475 -0.44 35.77 -24.91
C PHE A 475 -0.36 36.79 -26.06
N GLN A 476 -1.37 37.66 -26.17
CA GLN A 476 -1.40 38.73 -27.17
C GLN A 476 -0.19 39.67 -27.04
N LYS A 477 0.13 40.12 -25.82
CA LYS A 477 1.31 40.96 -25.56
C LYS A 477 2.61 40.30 -26.02
N LYS A 478 2.77 38.99 -25.79
CA LYS A 478 3.96 38.25 -26.24
C LYS A 478 4.08 38.26 -27.76
N VAL A 479 2.97 38.03 -28.49
CA VAL A 479 2.94 38.09 -29.96
C VAL A 479 3.25 39.49 -30.46
N THR A 480 2.64 40.53 -29.89
CA THR A 480 2.93 41.93 -30.25
C THR A 480 4.39 42.31 -30.00
N GLN A 481 4.99 41.82 -28.91
CA GLN A 481 6.40 42.06 -28.64
C GLN A 481 7.31 41.46 -29.72
N VAL A 482 7.00 40.25 -30.20
CA VAL A 482 7.74 39.61 -31.31
C VAL A 482 7.60 40.44 -32.59
N GLN A 483 6.39 40.92 -32.91
CA GLN A 483 6.14 41.80 -34.07
C GLN A 483 6.96 43.09 -34.02
N ILE A 484 6.95 43.79 -32.87
CA ILE A 484 7.74 45.01 -32.67
C ILE A 484 9.24 44.72 -32.81
N THR A 485 9.69 43.62 -32.21
CA THR A 485 11.10 43.21 -32.27
C THR A 485 11.54 42.92 -33.71
N PHE A 486 10.70 42.25 -34.50
CA PHE A 486 10.95 42.02 -35.92
C PHE A 486 11.06 43.33 -36.71
N GLN A 487 10.13 44.28 -36.52
CA GLN A 487 10.17 45.58 -37.20
C GLN A 487 11.46 46.36 -36.87
N ASN A 488 11.88 46.33 -35.60
CA ASN A 488 13.13 46.96 -35.16
C ASN A 488 14.36 46.29 -35.80
N MET A 489 14.38 44.96 -35.87
CA MET A 489 15.43 44.20 -36.55
C MET A 489 15.51 44.55 -38.04
N VAL A 490 14.38 44.58 -38.75
CA VAL A 490 14.33 44.90 -40.18
C VAL A 490 14.90 46.30 -40.45
N ARG A 491 14.59 47.27 -39.58
CA ARG A 491 15.15 48.63 -39.65
C ARG A 491 16.67 48.61 -39.48
N LYS A 492 17.17 48.05 -38.36
CA LYS A 492 18.61 47.98 -38.06
C LYS A 492 19.41 47.26 -39.16
N ALA A 493 18.89 46.15 -39.66
CA ALA A 493 19.50 45.39 -40.75
C ALA A 493 19.51 46.18 -42.07
N GLY A 494 18.45 46.95 -42.35
CA GLY A 494 18.37 47.84 -43.50
C GLY A 494 19.39 48.96 -43.43
N ASP A 495 19.56 49.57 -42.25
CA ASP A 495 20.55 50.63 -42.01
C ASP A 495 21.98 50.10 -42.15
N TRP A 496 22.27 48.93 -41.58
CA TRP A 496 23.56 48.25 -41.74
C TRP A 496 23.89 47.96 -43.21
N ARG A 497 22.91 47.50 -44.01
CA ARG A 497 23.10 47.24 -45.44
C ARG A 497 23.39 48.51 -46.22
N LYS A 498 22.64 49.59 -45.96
CA LYS A 498 22.90 50.90 -46.58
C LYS A 498 24.29 51.40 -46.24
N ASN A 499 24.73 51.23 -44.99
CA ASN A 499 26.06 51.61 -44.54
C ASN A 499 27.14 50.84 -45.32
N ILE A 500 27.02 49.51 -45.41
CA ILE A 500 27.98 48.69 -46.16
C ILE A 500 27.98 49.00 -47.66
N GLU A 501 26.83 49.22 -48.26
CA GLU A 501 26.75 49.61 -49.68
C GLU A 501 27.37 50.98 -49.94
N ALA A 502 27.17 51.94 -49.04
CA ALA A 502 27.79 53.26 -49.11
C ALA A 502 29.32 53.16 -48.99
N ASN A 503 29.83 52.45 -47.99
CA ASN A 503 31.26 52.25 -47.79
C ASN A 503 31.89 51.49 -48.97
N SER A 504 31.21 50.47 -49.50
CA SER A 504 31.68 49.74 -50.69
C SER A 504 31.76 50.64 -51.93
N ARG A 505 30.81 51.57 -52.12
CA ARG A 505 30.84 52.53 -53.23
C ARG A 505 31.98 53.54 -53.07
N LEU A 506 32.21 54.05 -51.86
CA LEU A 506 33.32 54.96 -51.56
C LEU A 506 34.66 54.27 -51.80
N MET A 507 34.83 53.04 -51.32
CA MET A 507 36.02 52.23 -51.55
C MET A 507 36.26 51.97 -53.05
N LYS A 508 35.22 51.61 -53.80
CA LYS A 508 35.30 51.42 -55.25
C LYS A 508 35.69 52.71 -55.99
N LYS A 509 35.09 53.85 -55.62
CA LYS A 509 35.42 55.17 -56.21
C LYS A 509 36.86 55.58 -55.90
N PHE A 510 37.35 55.30 -54.70
CA PHE A 510 38.75 55.46 -54.35
C PHE A 510 39.65 54.58 -55.22
N GLU A 511 39.36 53.28 -55.35
CA GLU A 511 40.15 52.37 -56.18
C GLU A 511 40.15 52.78 -57.67
N GLU A 512 39.00 53.15 -58.24
CA GLU A 512 38.88 53.59 -59.63
C GLU A 512 39.62 54.91 -59.88
N SER A 513 39.45 55.90 -59.00
CA SER A 513 40.17 57.18 -59.11
C SER A 513 41.68 57.02 -58.92
N ARG A 514 42.10 56.11 -58.03
CA ARG A 514 43.50 55.73 -57.85
C ARG A 514 44.07 55.09 -59.11
N ALA A 515 43.37 54.10 -59.68
CA ALA A 515 43.82 53.41 -60.88
C ALA A 515 43.92 54.35 -62.10
N GLU A 516 42.97 55.28 -62.26
CA GLU A 516 43.03 56.27 -63.33
C GLU A 516 44.16 57.28 -63.11
N LEU A 517 44.37 57.76 -61.87
CA LEU A 517 45.50 58.62 -61.54
C LEU A 517 46.84 57.92 -61.80
N GLU A 518 47.00 56.68 -61.34
CA GLU A 518 48.19 55.86 -61.58
C GLU A 518 48.44 55.68 -63.09
N LYS A 519 47.40 55.44 -63.88
CA LYS A 519 47.47 55.32 -65.35
C LYS A 519 47.90 56.63 -66.03
N VAL A 520 47.30 57.77 -65.68
CA VAL A 520 47.68 59.08 -66.23
C VAL A 520 49.13 59.41 -65.86
N MET A 521 49.53 59.13 -64.62
CA MET A 521 50.90 59.35 -64.16
C MET A 521 51.89 58.43 -64.87
N GLN A 522 51.51 57.19 -65.15
CA GLN A 522 52.34 56.27 -65.92
C GLN A 522 52.51 56.73 -67.38
N ILE A 523 51.45 57.23 -68.02
CA ILE A 523 51.52 57.81 -69.36
C ILE A 523 52.41 59.07 -69.35
N ALA A 524 52.20 59.99 -68.41
CA ALA A 524 53.03 61.20 -68.25
C ALA A 524 54.52 60.86 -68.07
N HIS A 525 54.80 59.84 -67.25
CA HIS A 525 56.16 59.38 -66.97
C HIS A 525 56.80 58.64 -68.16
N CYS A 526 55.99 58.00 -69.01
CA CYS A 526 56.44 57.47 -70.30
C CYS A 526 56.74 58.60 -71.30
N CYS A 527 55.84 59.59 -71.44
CA CYS A 527 56.04 60.76 -72.31
C CYS A 527 57.33 61.53 -71.96
N LEU A 528 57.58 61.79 -70.66
CA LEU A 528 58.79 62.50 -70.21
C LEU A 528 60.10 61.72 -70.41
N ARG A 529 60.04 60.39 -70.62
CA ARG A 529 61.22 59.55 -70.89
C ARG A 529 61.45 59.26 -72.37
N GLU A 530 60.53 59.65 -73.24
CA GLU A 530 60.63 59.49 -74.70
C GLU A 530 61.79 60.35 -75.24
N LYS A 531 62.70 59.77 -76.03
CA LYS A 531 63.88 60.44 -76.61
C LYS A 531 63.76 60.49 -78.13
N GLY A 532 64.04 61.63 -78.75
CA GLY A 532 63.77 61.87 -80.17
C GLY A 532 64.02 63.33 -80.60
N ASN A 533 63.42 63.75 -81.71
CA ASN A 533 63.54 65.12 -82.22
C ASN A 533 62.94 66.14 -81.22
N PRO A 534 63.70 67.17 -80.78
CA PRO A 534 63.24 68.14 -79.80
C PRO A 534 61.94 68.86 -80.14
N GLU A 535 61.71 69.22 -81.41
CA GLU A 535 60.49 69.95 -81.82
C GLU A 535 59.25 69.06 -81.81
N GLU A 536 59.39 67.79 -82.20
CA GLU A 536 58.28 66.82 -82.15
C GLU A 536 57.96 66.39 -80.71
N LEU A 537 58.98 66.25 -79.86
CA LEU A 537 58.80 65.96 -78.44
C LEU A 537 58.15 67.13 -77.70
N LEU A 538 58.61 68.36 -77.93
CA LEU A 538 57.98 69.56 -77.38
C LEU A 538 56.52 69.68 -77.81
N ARG A 539 56.21 69.41 -79.09
CA ARG A 539 54.82 69.40 -79.57
C ARG A 539 53.98 68.33 -78.87
N LYS A 540 54.46 67.08 -78.79
CA LYS A 540 53.75 65.98 -78.10
C LYS A 540 53.58 66.22 -76.60
N HIS A 541 54.62 66.70 -75.91
CA HIS A 541 54.56 67.06 -74.50
C HIS A 541 53.59 68.21 -74.28
N SER A 542 53.66 69.25 -75.11
CA SER A 542 52.73 70.36 -75.02
C SER A 542 51.30 69.92 -75.30
N ASP A 543 51.05 69.05 -76.28
CA ASP A 543 49.71 68.52 -76.58
C ASP A 543 49.15 67.67 -75.43
N PHE A 544 49.96 66.79 -74.84
CA PHE A 544 49.54 65.96 -73.69
C PHE A 544 49.33 66.78 -72.42
N PHE A 545 50.30 67.63 -72.06
CA PHE A 545 50.22 68.40 -70.81
C PHE A 545 49.24 69.58 -70.90
N ASN A 546 48.99 70.16 -72.09
CA ASN A 546 47.89 71.12 -72.27
C ASN A 546 46.50 70.46 -72.17
N GLN A 547 46.42 69.14 -72.41
CA GLN A 547 45.21 68.34 -72.24
C GLN A 547 45.15 67.61 -70.89
N LEU A 548 46.15 67.82 -70.01
CA LEU A 548 46.20 67.18 -68.70
C LEU A 548 45.05 67.70 -67.84
N ASP A 549 44.04 66.85 -67.66
CA ASP A 549 42.84 67.24 -66.93
C ASP A 549 43.10 67.21 -65.42
N GLN A 550 43.23 68.40 -64.83
CA GLN A 550 43.39 68.58 -63.38
C GLN A 550 42.21 67.99 -62.58
N ARG A 551 41.08 67.70 -63.23
CA ARG A 551 39.94 66.99 -62.62
C ARG A 551 40.28 65.57 -62.19
N VAL A 552 41.27 64.90 -62.80
CA VAL A 552 41.68 63.53 -62.41
C VAL A 552 42.30 63.51 -61.01
N LEU A 553 43.24 64.43 -60.73
CA LEU A 553 43.83 64.58 -59.40
C LEU A 553 42.79 65.04 -58.38
N ASN A 554 41.96 66.01 -58.74
CA ASN A 554 40.90 66.52 -57.86
C ASN A 554 39.87 65.45 -57.51
N ALA A 555 39.55 64.54 -58.44
CA ALA A 555 38.65 63.41 -58.19
C ALA A 555 39.26 62.38 -57.23
N PHE A 556 40.56 62.08 -57.35
CA PHE A 556 41.27 61.20 -56.41
C PHE A 556 41.37 61.80 -55.00
N LEU A 557 41.76 63.08 -54.87
CA LEU A 557 41.83 63.76 -53.58
C LEU A 557 40.46 63.80 -52.89
N LYS A 558 39.41 64.13 -53.65
CA LYS A 558 38.03 64.10 -53.15
C LYS A 558 37.61 62.70 -52.70
N ALA A 559 37.97 61.65 -53.45
CA ALA A 559 37.67 60.27 -53.05
C ALA A 559 38.44 59.87 -51.78
N CYS A 560 39.66 60.38 -51.55
CA CYS A 560 40.41 60.14 -50.32
C CYS A 560 39.83 60.88 -49.11
N ASP A 561 39.39 62.13 -49.28
CA ASP A 561 38.74 62.89 -48.22
C ASP A 561 37.43 62.18 -47.80
N GLU A 562 36.59 61.80 -48.76
CA GLU A 562 35.36 61.04 -48.51
C GLU A 562 35.61 59.66 -47.85
N LEU A 563 36.77 59.02 -48.10
CA LEU A 563 37.16 57.75 -47.49
C LEU A 563 37.76 57.93 -46.08
N THR A 564 38.44 59.06 -45.83
CA THR A 564 39.03 59.39 -44.52
C THR A 564 37.94 59.54 -43.47
N ASP A 565 36.77 60.07 -43.85
CA ASP A 565 35.62 60.24 -42.96
C ASP A 565 35.01 58.92 -42.45
N ILE A 566 35.30 57.79 -43.11
CA ILE A 566 34.74 56.47 -42.76
C ILE A 566 35.78 55.47 -42.24
N LEU A 567 37.06 55.64 -42.61
CA LEU A 567 38.13 54.70 -42.24
C LEU A 567 38.52 54.80 -40.76
N PRO A 568 38.91 53.68 -40.12
CA PRO A 568 39.55 53.70 -38.81
C PRO A 568 40.87 54.49 -38.82
N GLU A 569 41.22 55.14 -37.70
CA GLU A 569 42.44 55.98 -37.57
C GLU A 569 43.74 55.30 -38.05
N GLN A 570 43.84 53.97 -37.86
CA GLN A 570 44.98 53.18 -38.31
C GLN A 570 45.11 53.13 -39.84
N GLU A 571 43.99 53.04 -40.57
CA GLU A 571 43.97 52.99 -42.03
C GLU A 571 43.95 54.38 -42.66
N GLN A 572 43.50 55.40 -41.93
CA GLN A 572 43.65 56.79 -42.36
C GLN A 572 45.13 57.17 -42.53
N HIS A 573 46.03 56.68 -41.68
CA HIS A 573 47.46 56.95 -41.81
C HIS A 573 48.05 56.36 -43.10
N SER A 574 47.69 55.11 -43.43
CA SER A 574 48.16 54.45 -44.65
C SER A 574 47.58 55.09 -45.92
N LEU A 575 46.31 55.52 -45.87
CA LEU A 575 45.67 56.31 -46.92
C LEU A 575 46.41 57.64 -47.14
N GLN A 576 46.68 58.40 -46.07
CA GLN A 576 47.41 59.67 -46.15
C GLN A 576 48.81 59.51 -46.73
N GLU A 577 49.53 58.42 -46.43
CA GLU A 577 50.81 58.13 -47.06
C GLU A 577 50.68 57.85 -48.57
N ALA A 578 49.68 57.07 -48.98
CA ALA A 578 49.40 56.82 -50.39
C ALA A 578 49.05 58.12 -51.13
N VAL A 579 48.22 58.98 -50.54
CA VAL A 579 47.90 60.32 -51.06
C VAL A 579 49.15 61.17 -51.20
N ARG A 580 49.99 61.26 -50.16
CA ARG A 580 51.24 62.04 -50.19
C ARG A 580 52.18 61.54 -51.29
N LYS A 581 52.30 60.23 -51.48
CA LYS A 581 53.17 59.62 -52.50
C LYS A 581 52.70 59.97 -53.91
N LEU A 582 51.43 59.75 -54.23
CA LEU A 582 50.86 60.03 -55.55
C LEU A 582 50.82 61.54 -55.83
N HIS A 583 50.46 62.36 -54.85
CA HIS A 583 50.45 63.82 -55.01
C HIS A 583 51.86 64.41 -55.24
N ARG A 584 52.90 63.87 -54.58
CA ARG A 584 54.30 64.24 -54.86
C ARG A 584 54.69 63.89 -56.29
N GLN A 585 54.37 62.67 -56.72
CA GLN A 585 54.70 62.20 -58.07
C GLN A 585 53.96 63.01 -59.16
N TRP A 586 52.72 63.46 -58.90
CA TRP A 586 52.00 64.37 -59.81
C TRP A 586 52.69 65.73 -59.94
N LYS A 587 53.06 66.37 -58.81
CA LYS A 587 53.78 67.64 -58.82
C LYS A 587 55.12 67.57 -59.55
N VAL A 588 55.84 66.47 -59.43
CA VAL A 588 57.11 66.28 -60.16
C VAL A 588 56.86 66.28 -61.67
N SER A 589 55.79 65.65 -62.16
CA SER A 589 55.42 65.67 -63.58
C SER A 589 55.04 67.08 -64.07
N ASP A 590 54.28 67.85 -63.30
CA ASP A 590 53.92 69.25 -63.61
C ASP A 590 55.14 70.19 -63.61
N ILE A 591 56.05 70.04 -62.65
CA ILE A 591 57.28 70.85 -62.56
C ILE A 591 58.26 70.49 -63.69
N SER A 592 58.33 69.22 -64.08
CA SER A 592 59.13 68.76 -65.21
C SER A 592 58.68 69.41 -66.52
N ASN A 593 57.36 69.56 -66.72
CA ASN A 593 56.77 70.28 -67.85
C ASN A 593 57.14 71.78 -67.86
N CYS A 594 57.01 72.46 -66.70
CA CYS A 594 57.35 73.88 -66.58
C CYS A 594 58.84 74.15 -66.84
N SER A 595 59.71 73.21 -66.45
CA SER A 595 61.15 73.29 -66.68
C SER A 595 61.53 73.08 -68.16
N HIS A 596 60.78 72.27 -68.91
CA HIS A 596 60.97 72.09 -70.34
C HIS A 596 60.46 73.28 -71.17
N CYS A 597 59.38 73.94 -70.76
CA CYS A 597 58.87 75.16 -71.42
C CYS A 597 59.76 76.40 -71.23
N CYS A 598 60.55 76.48 -70.15
CA CYS A 598 61.36 77.67 -69.82
C CYS A 598 62.71 77.78 -70.54
N LEU A 599 63.00 76.95 -71.57
CA LEU A 599 64.27 76.96 -72.29
C LEU A 599 64.30 77.86 -73.56
N HIS A 600 63.25 78.65 -73.84
CA HIS A 600 63.25 79.62 -74.96
C HIS A 600 62.86 81.05 -74.52
N PRO A 601 63.73 82.07 -74.69
CA PRO A 601 63.43 83.44 -74.28
C PRO A 601 62.60 84.15 -75.35
N GLY A 602 61.32 84.41 -75.06
CA GLY A 602 60.53 85.31 -75.91
C GLY A 602 59.02 85.11 -75.98
N ARG A 603 58.31 84.78 -74.88
CA ARG A 603 56.87 85.07 -74.73
C ARG A 603 56.53 85.33 -73.27
N ASN A 604 55.87 86.44 -72.99
CA ASN A 604 55.30 86.75 -71.67
C ASN A 604 54.17 85.75 -71.36
N CYS A 605 54.46 84.78 -70.49
CA CYS A 605 53.48 83.93 -69.83
C CYS A 605 52.86 84.69 -68.65
N ASN A 606 51.68 85.28 -68.86
CA ASN A 606 50.76 85.59 -67.78
C ASN A 606 49.66 84.54 -67.78
N TYR A 607 49.89 83.43 -67.09
CA TYR A 607 48.83 82.56 -66.63
C TYR A 607 49.18 82.05 -65.23
N PHE A 608 48.25 82.28 -64.31
CA PHE A 608 48.19 81.85 -62.90
C PHE A 608 49.11 82.54 -61.89
N ARG A 609 48.50 83.48 -61.15
CA ARG A 609 48.86 83.77 -59.77
C ARG A 609 47.61 83.61 -58.90
N VAL A 610 47.66 82.53 -58.09
CA VAL A 610 46.94 82.17 -56.85
C VAL A 610 45.44 82.41 -56.80
#